data_AF-A0A5C8J760-F1
#
_entry.id   AF-A0A5C8J760-F1
#
_cell.length_a   1.000
_cell.length_b   1.000
_cell.length_c   1.000
_cell.angle_alpha   90.00
_cell.angle_beta   90.00
_cell.angle_gamma   90.00
#
_symmetry.space_group_name_H-M   'P 1'
#
loop_
_entity.id
_entity.type
_entity.pdbx_description
1 polymer ?
#
loop_
_entity_poly.entity_id
_entity_poly.type
_entity_poly.pdbx_seq_one_letter_code
_entity_poly.pdbx_strand_id
1 'polypeptide(L)'
;LQKLEYIQQLKEEQHRVLMVGDGLNDAGALKQSDAGIALTNSITNFSPSCDAILDATAFHKLSKFLAFSRKTMNIILATFAVSLVYNVIGLTLAVQGLFTPIASAIIMPISSLSVIIFATLSVKIAAKRAGL
;
A
#
# COMPACT_ATOMS: atom_id res chain seq x y z
N LEU A 1 -3.75 1.88 -28.86
CA LEU A 1 -3.39 0.43 -28.92
C LEU A 1 -1.90 0.23 -28.65
N GLN A 2 -1.00 0.90 -29.38
CA GLN A 2 0.47 0.78 -29.18
C GLN A 2 0.96 0.87 -27.71
N LYS A 3 0.49 1.86 -26.92
CA LYS A 3 0.89 1.97 -25.49
C LYS A 3 0.43 0.78 -24.64
N LEU A 4 -0.76 0.24 -24.93
CA LEU A 4 -1.35 -0.88 -24.22
C LEU A 4 -0.60 -2.17 -24.56
N GLU A 5 -0.34 -2.40 -25.85
CA GLU A 5 0.46 -3.53 -26.34
C GLU A 5 1.87 -3.53 -25.74
N TYR A 6 2.51 -2.36 -25.64
CA TYR A 6 3.83 -2.24 -25.01
C TYR A 6 3.81 -2.62 -23.52
N ILE A 7 2.80 -2.16 -22.77
CA ILE A 7 2.64 -2.57 -21.37
C ILE A 7 2.39 -4.07 -21.27
N GLN A 8 1.59 -4.63 -22.17
CA GLN A 8 1.34 -6.06 -22.21
C GLN A 8 2.61 -6.87 -22.45
N GLN A 9 3.47 -6.46 -23.39
CA GLN A 9 4.78 -7.07 -23.63
C GLN A 9 5.66 -7.04 -22.38
N LEU A 10 5.77 -5.89 -21.69
CA LEU A 10 6.53 -5.79 -20.45
C LEU A 10 5.99 -6.73 -19.35
N LYS A 11 4.67 -6.92 -19.28
CA LYS A 11 4.05 -7.85 -18.33
C LYS A 11 4.27 -9.31 -18.72
N GLU A 12 4.29 -9.64 -20.01
CA GLU A 12 4.66 -10.97 -20.51
C GLU A 12 6.12 -11.31 -20.12
N GLU A 13 7.00 -10.32 -20.11
CA GLU A 13 8.38 -10.40 -19.59
C GLU A 13 8.47 -10.42 -18.04
N GLN A 14 7.35 -10.56 -17.33
CA GLN A 14 7.26 -10.60 -15.86
C GLN A 14 7.70 -9.31 -15.15
N HIS A 15 7.73 -8.17 -15.85
CA HIS A 15 7.96 -6.88 -15.22
C HIS A 15 6.70 -6.36 -14.53
N ARG A 16 6.90 -5.65 -13.41
CA ARG A 16 5.85 -4.86 -12.75
C ARG A 16 5.87 -3.44 -13.29
N VAL A 17 4.77 -3.01 -13.90
CA VAL A 17 4.68 -1.76 -14.66
C VAL A 17 3.84 -0.74 -13.91
N LEU A 18 4.44 0.43 -13.63
CA LEU A 18 3.76 1.64 -13.18
C LEU A 18 3.61 2.58 -14.38
N MET A 19 2.37 2.87 -14.80
CA MET A 19 2.13 3.86 -15.84
C MET A 19 1.81 5.23 -15.23
N VAL A 20 2.40 6.28 -15.80
CA VAL A 20 2.03 7.68 -15.49
C VAL A 20 1.55 8.34 -16.77
N GLY A 21 0.35 8.94 -16.75
CA GLY A 21 -0.26 9.55 -17.94
C GLY A 21 -1.31 10.60 -17.59
N ASP A 22 -1.94 11.20 -18.58
CA ASP A 22 -2.94 12.28 -18.40
C ASP A 22 -4.34 11.76 -17.96
N GLY A 23 -4.55 10.44 -18.00
CA GLY A 23 -5.84 9.81 -17.72
C GLY A 23 -6.78 9.80 -18.91
N LEU A 24 -6.89 10.89 -19.67
CA LEU A 24 -7.85 11.02 -20.77
C LEU A 24 -7.53 10.12 -21.96
N ASN A 25 -6.32 10.24 -22.52
CA ASN A 25 -5.91 9.49 -23.72
C ASN A 25 -5.28 8.14 -23.35
N ASP A 26 -4.83 8.04 -22.11
CA ASP A 26 -4.04 6.93 -21.60
C ASP A 26 -4.85 5.94 -20.75
N ALA A 27 -6.17 6.13 -20.64
CA ALA A 27 -7.07 5.33 -19.81
C ALA A 27 -6.89 3.80 -19.96
N GLY A 28 -6.87 3.31 -21.20
CA GLY A 28 -6.72 1.87 -21.46
C GLY A 28 -5.35 1.32 -21.06
N ALA A 29 -4.30 2.11 -21.22
CA ALA A 29 -2.95 1.72 -20.84
C ALA A 29 -2.73 1.83 -19.32
N LEU A 30 -3.32 2.84 -18.66
CA LEU A 30 -3.32 2.98 -17.20
C LEU A 30 -3.99 1.77 -16.54
N LYS A 31 -5.14 1.33 -17.07
CA LYS A 31 -5.86 0.14 -16.58
C LYS A 31 -5.10 -1.17 -16.79
N GLN A 32 -4.28 -1.25 -17.84
CA GLN A 32 -3.51 -2.47 -18.16
C GLN A 32 -2.26 -2.62 -17.27
N SER A 33 -1.71 -1.49 -16.79
CA SER A 33 -0.55 -1.47 -15.90
C SER A 33 -0.87 -2.09 -14.53
N ASP A 34 0.16 -2.42 -13.74
CA ASP A 34 -0.04 -2.94 -12.38
C ASP A 34 -0.38 -1.83 -11.38
N ALA A 35 -0.04 -0.59 -11.72
CA ALA A 35 -0.50 0.61 -11.05
C ALA A 35 -0.50 1.78 -12.04
N GLY A 36 -1.60 2.52 -12.11
CA GLY A 36 -1.77 3.69 -12.97
C GLY A 36 -1.86 5.00 -12.17
N ILE A 37 -1.01 5.97 -12.48
CA ILE A 37 -1.06 7.33 -11.89
C ILE A 37 -1.49 8.32 -12.97
N ALA A 38 -2.63 8.98 -12.75
CA ALA A 38 -3.04 10.12 -13.56
C ALA A 38 -2.35 11.40 -13.06
N LEU A 39 -1.63 12.10 -13.94
CA LEU A 39 -0.99 13.38 -13.68
C LEU A 39 -1.92 14.50 -14.14
N THR A 40 -2.43 15.32 -13.22
CA THR A 40 -3.35 16.42 -13.58
C THR A 40 -3.16 17.65 -12.70
N ASN A 41 -3.41 18.83 -13.30
CA ASN A 41 -3.53 20.11 -12.60
C ASN A 41 -4.98 20.42 -12.21
N SER A 42 -5.94 19.67 -12.74
CA SER A 42 -7.37 19.90 -12.58
C SER A 42 -8.08 18.62 -12.14
N ILE A 43 -8.76 18.69 -10.99
CA ILE A 43 -9.50 17.57 -10.38
C ILE A 43 -10.70 17.14 -11.24
N THR A 44 -11.06 17.90 -12.28
CA THR A 44 -12.21 17.62 -13.16
C THR A 44 -11.87 16.72 -14.35
N ASN A 45 -10.60 16.55 -14.70
CA ASN A 45 -10.16 15.89 -15.92
C ASN A 45 -9.33 14.63 -15.62
N PHE A 46 -9.82 13.76 -14.73
CA PHE A 46 -9.19 12.45 -14.51
C PHE A 46 -10.02 11.34 -15.14
N SER A 47 -9.34 10.25 -15.48
CA SER A 47 -10.01 9.03 -15.93
C SER A 47 -10.24 8.10 -14.76
N PRO A 48 -11.42 7.47 -14.66
CA PRO A 48 -11.68 6.43 -13.66
C PRO A 48 -10.83 5.17 -13.85
N SER A 49 -9.93 5.16 -14.83
CA SER A 49 -9.04 4.04 -15.16
C SER A 49 -7.66 4.11 -14.48
N CYS A 50 -7.45 5.01 -13.52
CA CYS A 50 -6.21 5.12 -12.72
C CYS A 50 -6.43 4.76 -11.24
N ASP A 51 -5.38 4.29 -10.58
CA ASP A 51 -5.38 3.95 -9.15
C ASP A 51 -5.05 5.14 -8.23
N ALA A 52 -4.33 6.12 -8.76
CA ALA A 52 -3.95 7.33 -8.02
C ALA A 52 -3.91 8.57 -8.92
N ILE A 53 -4.10 9.73 -8.31
CA ILE A 53 -3.98 11.04 -8.95
C ILE A 53 -2.77 11.75 -8.34
N LEU A 54 -1.90 12.27 -9.18
CA LEU A 54 -0.75 13.08 -8.81
C LEU A 54 -0.92 14.50 -9.36
N ASP A 55 -0.80 15.48 -8.47
CA ASP A 55 -0.71 16.89 -8.87
C ASP A 55 0.58 17.11 -9.66
N ALA A 56 0.51 17.73 -10.84
CA ALA A 56 1.70 17.92 -11.67
C ALA A 56 2.77 18.80 -11.00
N THR A 57 2.37 19.71 -10.10
CA THR A 57 3.31 20.49 -9.29
C THR A 57 4.15 19.61 -8.35
N ALA A 58 3.60 18.45 -7.95
CA ALA A 58 4.24 17.49 -7.07
C ALA A 58 4.98 16.36 -7.82
N PHE A 59 5.05 16.39 -9.15
CA PHE A 59 5.71 15.34 -9.95
C PHE A 59 7.15 15.07 -9.51
N HIS A 60 7.88 16.12 -9.13
CA HIS A 60 9.24 16.03 -8.59
C HIS A 60 9.38 15.17 -7.32
N LYS A 61 8.28 14.92 -6.60
CA LYS A 61 8.24 14.07 -5.39
C LYS A 61 7.93 12.60 -5.69
N LEU A 62 7.55 12.25 -6.92
CA LEU A 62 7.13 10.90 -7.29
C LEU A 62 8.20 9.84 -6.95
N SER A 63 9.46 10.11 -7.26
CA SER A 63 10.57 9.21 -6.95
C SER A 63 10.70 8.94 -5.44
N LYS A 64 10.61 9.99 -4.62
CA LYS A 64 10.61 9.88 -3.14
C LYS A 64 9.40 9.11 -2.64
N PHE A 65 8.23 9.36 -3.20
CA PHE A 65 7.00 8.65 -2.86
C PHE A 65 7.10 7.15 -3.18
N LEU A 66 7.63 6.77 -4.34
CA LEU A 66 7.84 5.37 -4.69
C LEU A 66 8.86 4.68 -3.78
N ALA A 67 9.96 5.36 -3.44
CA ALA A 67 10.94 4.85 -2.49
C ALA A 67 10.33 4.69 -1.08
N PHE A 68 9.50 5.63 -0.66
CA PHE A 68 8.77 5.56 0.61
C PHE A 68 7.76 4.41 0.62
N SER A 69 6.96 4.25 -0.43
CA SER A 69 5.99 3.15 -0.57
C SER A 69 6.65 1.77 -0.39
N ARG A 70 7.81 1.56 -1.02
CA ARG A 70 8.61 0.33 -0.85
C ARG A 70 9.06 0.11 0.59
N LYS A 71 9.49 1.16 1.30
CA LYS A 71 9.87 1.06 2.72
C LYS A 71 8.67 0.78 3.61
N THR A 72 7.53 1.40 3.31
CA THR A 72 6.27 1.19 4.05
C THR A 72 5.80 -0.26 3.96
N MET A 73 6.00 -0.93 2.83
CA MET A 73 5.70 -2.36 2.72
C MET A 73 6.47 -3.22 3.72
N ASN A 74 7.74 -2.88 4.01
CA ASN A 74 8.52 -3.59 5.03
C ASN A 74 7.95 -3.38 6.44
N ILE A 75 7.44 -2.18 6.73
CA ILE A 75 6.78 -1.86 8.01
C ILE A 75 5.48 -2.67 8.14
N ILE A 76 4.70 -2.77 7.07
CA ILE A 76 3.47 -3.57 7.03
C ILE A 76 3.79 -5.05 7.29
N LEU A 77 4.79 -5.60 6.59
CA LEU A 77 5.22 -6.99 6.78
C LEU A 77 5.71 -7.26 8.21
N ALA A 78 6.48 -6.35 8.80
CA ALA A 78 6.91 -6.45 10.21
C ALA A 78 5.70 -6.43 11.17
N THR A 79 4.71 -5.59 10.89
CA THR A 79 3.47 -5.51 11.67
C THR A 79 2.67 -6.81 11.59
N PHE A 80 2.57 -7.40 10.40
CA PHE A 80 1.95 -8.72 10.21
C PHE A 80 2.72 -9.83 10.93
N ALA A 81 4.05 -9.78 10.95
CA ALA A 81 4.86 -10.76 11.69
C ALA A 81 4.59 -10.69 13.20
N VAL A 82 4.56 -9.48 13.78
CA VAL A 82 4.16 -9.28 15.18
C VAL A 82 2.74 -9.80 15.42
N SER A 83 1.83 -9.55 14.46
CA SER A 83 0.46 -10.04 14.51
C SER A 83 0.33 -11.54 14.57
N LEU A 84 1.09 -12.23 13.72
CA LEU A 84 1.11 -13.67 13.69
C LEU A 84 1.61 -14.25 15.02
N VAL A 85 2.67 -13.68 15.60
CA VAL A 85 3.26 -14.15 16.87
C VAL A 85 2.25 -14.13 18.01
N TYR A 86 1.56 -13.01 18.25
CA TYR A 86 0.61 -12.97 19.37
C TYR A 86 -0.61 -13.87 19.12
N ASN A 87 -1.05 -14.01 17.86
CA ASN A 87 -2.18 -14.88 17.52
C ASN A 87 -1.82 -16.35 17.75
N VAL A 88 -0.61 -16.78 17.38
CA VAL A 88 -0.12 -18.14 17.63
C VAL A 88 -0.01 -18.42 19.13
N ILE A 89 0.49 -17.47 19.92
CA ILE A 89 0.55 -17.59 21.39
C ILE A 89 -0.86 -17.71 21.96
N GLY A 90 -1.78 -16.83 21.56
CA GLY A 90 -3.17 -16.85 22.01
C GLY A 90 -3.87 -18.16 21.66
N LEU A 91 -3.68 -18.66 20.45
CA LEU A 91 -4.21 -19.96 20.01
C LEU A 91 -3.65 -21.12 20.84
N THR A 92 -2.33 -21.11 21.10
CA THR A 92 -1.67 -22.16 21.89
C THR A 92 -2.23 -22.21 23.32
N LEU A 93 -2.42 -21.06 23.96
CA LEU A 93 -3.02 -20.96 25.29
C LEU A 93 -4.49 -21.41 25.29
N ALA A 94 -5.24 -21.09 24.23
CA ALA A 94 -6.63 -21.49 24.09
C ALA A 94 -6.78 -23.01 23.95
N VAL A 95 -5.94 -23.64 23.13
CA VAL A 95 -5.92 -25.11 22.97
C VAL A 95 -5.54 -25.83 24.28
N GLN A 96 -4.68 -25.23 25.10
CA GLN A 96 -4.33 -25.76 26.42
C GLN A 96 -5.42 -25.54 27.50
N GLY A 97 -6.51 -24.83 27.19
CA GLY A 97 -7.57 -24.52 28.14
C GLY A 97 -7.22 -23.45 29.18
N LEU A 98 -6.07 -22.78 29.03
CA LEU A 98 -5.59 -21.71 29.92
C LEU A 98 -6.13 -20.32 29.53
N PHE A 99 -6.82 -20.22 28.40
CA PHE A 99 -7.31 -18.96 27.84
C PHE A 99 -8.83 -18.89 27.92
N THR A 100 -9.35 -18.02 28.79
CA THR A 100 -10.81 -17.85 28.96
C THR A 100 -11.39 -16.92 27.88
N PRO A 101 -12.68 -17.08 27.52
CA PRO A 101 -13.35 -16.17 26.59
C PRO A 101 -13.34 -14.70 27.06
N ILE A 102 -13.40 -14.46 28.37
CA ILE A 102 -13.36 -13.11 28.95
C ILE A 102 -11.97 -12.47 28.76
N ALA A 103 -10.89 -13.22 29.02
CA ALA A 103 -9.54 -12.74 28.77
C ALA A 103 -9.32 -12.43 27.28
N SER A 104 -9.83 -13.28 26.39
CA SER A 104 -9.79 -13.08 24.94
C SER A 104 -10.48 -11.77 24.53
N ALA A 105 -11.67 -11.50 25.09
CA ALA A 105 -12.46 -10.31 24.78
C ALA A 105 -11.76 -8.99 25.16
N ILE A 106 -10.90 -9.01 26.19
CA ILE A 106 -10.11 -7.84 26.60
C ILE A 106 -8.81 -7.74 25.79
N ILE A 107 -8.11 -8.86 25.57
CA ILE A 107 -6.81 -8.89 24.89
C ILE A 107 -6.95 -8.54 23.41
N MET A 108 -8.01 -8.99 22.74
CA MET A 108 -8.21 -8.78 21.31
C MET A 108 -8.26 -7.28 20.89
N PRO A 109 -9.07 -6.40 21.53
CA PRO A 109 -9.06 -4.98 21.22
C PRO A 109 -7.74 -4.29 21.60
N ILE A 110 -7.11 -4.67 22.73
CA ILE A 110 -5.80 -4.12 23.13
C ILE A 110 -4.72 -4.47 22.11
N SER A 111 -4.71 -5.72 21.64
CA SER A 111 -3.78 -6.19 20.61
C SER A 111 -3.95 -5.39 19.32
N SER A 112 -5.19 -5.24 18.86
CA SER A 112 -5.53 -4.45 17.66
C SER A 112 -5.05 -3.00 17.80
N LEU A 113 -5.29 -2.38 18.95
CA LEU A 113 -4.85 -1.02 19.23
C LEU A 113 -3.31 -0.90 19.20
N SER A 114 -2.60 -1.87 19.78
CA SER A 114 -1.13 -1.88 19.79
C SER A 114 -0.55 -1.92 18.36
N VAL A 115 -1.14 -2.75 17.50
CA VAL A 115 -0.77 -2.90 16.09
C VAL A 115 -1.04 -1.61 15.31
N ILE A 116 -2.21 -1.00 15.52
CA ILE A 116 -2.58 0.26 14.88
C ILE A 116 -1.62 1.38 15.27
N ILE A 117 -1.30 1.51 16.56
CA ILE A 117 -0.37 2.52 17.08
C ILE A 117 1.02 2.29 16.48
N PHE A 118 1.52 1.06 16.51
CA PHE A 118 2.83 0.72 15.96
C PHE A 118 2.93 1.05 14.46
N ALA A 119 1.94 0.62 13.67
CA ALA A 119 1.91 0.88 12.24
C ALA A 119 1.85 2.38 11.94
N THR A 120 0.93 3.10 12.60
CA THR A 120 0.74 4.54 12.39
C THR A 120 1.98 5.34 12.73
N LEU A 121 2.59 5.08 13.90
CA LEU A 121 3.81 5.76 14.33
C LEU A 121 4.99 5.43 13.41
N SER A 122 5.17 4.16 13.05
CA SER A 122 6.26 3.73 12.18
C SER A 122 6.18 4.38 10.80
N VAL A 123 4.98 4.41 10.20
CA VAL A 123 4.74 5.09 8.92
C VAL A 123 4.96 6.59 9.03
N LYS A 124 4.45 7.23 10.09
CA LYS A 124 4.63 8.69 10.31
C LYS A 124 6.10 9.07 10.47
N ILE A 125 6.87 8.27 11.21
CA ILE A 125 8.32 8.49 11.40
C ILE A 125 9.05 8.28 10.07
N ALA A 126 8.71 7.23 9.32
CA ALA A 126 9.29 6.96 8.02
C ALA A 126 9.00 8.07 7.00
N ALA A 127 7.78 8.62 6.99
CA ALA A 127 7.38 9.74 6.12
C ALA A 127 8.20 10.99 6.43
N LYS A 128 8.27 11.38 7.72
CA LYS A 128 9.07 12.52 8.18
C LYS A 128 10.55 12.38 7.80
N ARG A 129 11.11 11.17 7.91
CA ARG A 129 12.51 10.89 7.49
C ARG A 129 12.71 10.95 5.98
N ALA A 130 11.67 10.65 5.19
CA ALA A 130 11.70 10.73 3.73
C ALA A 130 11.49 12.16 3.19
N GLY A 131 11.17 13.13 4.06
CA GLY A 131 10.85 14.50 3.66
C GLY A 131 9.52 14.61 2.92
N LEU A 132 8.58 13.72 3.27
CA LEU A 132 7.19 13.70 2.82
C LEU A 132 6.28 14.23 3.93
#